data_AF-A0AAU4M7G7-F1
#
_entry.id   AF-A0AAU4M7G7-F1
#
_cell.length_a   1.000
_cell.length_b   1.000
_cell.length_c   1.000
_cell.angle_alpha   90.00
_cell.angle_beta   90.00
_cell.angle_gamma   90.00
#
_symmetry.space_group_name_H-M   'P 1'
#
loop_
_entity.id
_entity.type
_entity.pdbx_description
1 polymer ?
#
loop_
_entity_poly.entity_id
_entity_poly.type
_entity_poly.pdbx_seq_one_letter_code
_entity_poly.pdbx_strand_id
1 'polypeptide(L)'
;MTTSTTHPADRLLLLAPRIDETGLQLLTTARRRGLRAHTATSWRVPRELRAPRAAHLYGGPLFGDCVGRELDVVLRAAGPDAELAAGDRRFVRHLPQTVR
;
A
#
# COMPACT_ATOMS: atom_id res chain seq x y z
N MET A 1 -14.12 -3.06 26.49
CA MET A 1 -13.00 -3.50 25.64
C MET A 1 -13.59 -3.92 24.30
N THR A 2 -13.79 -2.96 23.39
CA THR A 2 -14.52 -3.16 22.13
C THR A 2 -13.56 -3.71 21.08
N THR A 3 -13.70 -4.99 20.73
CA THR A 3 -13.03 -5.57 19.58
C THR A 3 -13.64 -4.95 18.32
N SER A 4 -13.02 -3.91 17.77
CA SER A 4 -13.38 -3.41 16.45
C SER A 4 -13.04 -4.48 15.41
N THR A 5 -14.04 -5.28 15.04
CA THR A 5 -13.98 -6.18 13.88
C THR A 5 -13.62 -5.33 12.67
N THR A 6 -12.37 -5.44 12.21
CA THR A 6 -11.90 -4.69 11.04
C THR A 6 -12.65 -5.22 9.82
N HIS A 7 -13.59 -4.44 9.31
CA HIS A 7 -14.31 -4.81 8.11
C HIS A 7 -13.38 -4.63 6.89
N PRO A 8 -13.26 -5.62 5.99
CA PRO A 8 -12.33 -5.54 4.86
C PRO A 8 -12.54 -4.32 3.95
N ALA A 9 -13.75 -3.73 3.94
CA ALA A 9 -14.05 -2.52 3.19
C ALA A 9 -13.30 -1.26 3.68
N ASP A 10 -12.74 -1.27 4.89
CA ASP A 10 -11.92 -0.16 5.41
C ASP A 10 -10.49 -0.16 4.83
N ARG A 11 -10.10 -1.21 4.08
CA ARG A 11 -8.78 -1.37 3.49
C ARG A 11 -8.80 -1.06 2.00
N LEU A 12 -7.84 -0.24 1.56
CA LEU A 12 -7.69 0.21 0.17
C LEU A 12 -6.58 -0.59 -0.54
N LEU A 13 -6.83 -1.01 -1.78
CA LEU A 13 -5.79 -1.32 -2.77
C LEU A 13 -5.80 -0.24 -3.85
N LEU A 14 -4.68 0.46 -4.03
CA LEU A 14 -4.46 1.41 -5.11
C LEU A 14 -3.46 0.85 -6.12
N LEU A 15 -3.81 0.85 -7.40
CA LEU A 15 -2.94 0.44 -8.50
C LEU A 15 -2.48 1.64 -9.32
N ALA A 16 -1.26 1.60 -9.84
CA ALA A 16 -0.74 2.58 -10.77
C ALA A 16 -1.58 2.66 -12.08
N PRO A 17 -1.54 3.79 -12.82
CA PRO A 17 -2.45 4.01 -13.96
C PRO A 17 -2.35 3.03 -15.13
N ARG A 18 -1.24 2.30 -15.26
CA ARG A 18 -1.11 1.24 -16.25
C ARG A 18 -1.23 -0.10 -15.55
N ILE A 19 -2.39 -0.73 -15.72
CA ILE A 19 -2.66 -2.06 -15.18
C ILE A 19 -2.12 -3.11 -16.14
N ASP A 20 -1.28 -4.01 -15.62
CA ASP A 20 -0.84 -5.23 -16.27
C ASP A 20 -1.75 -6.41 -15.85
N GLU A 21 -1.45 -7.62 -16.33
CA GLU A 21 -2.20 -8.82 -15.94
C GLU A 21 -2.21 -9.04 -14.42
N THR A 22 -1.05 -8.87 -13.78
CA THR A 22 -0.91 -8.96 -12.32
C THR A 22 -1.83 -7.97 -11.61
N GLY A 23 -1.86 -6.72 -12.07
CA GLY A 23 -2.74 -5.68 -11.55
C GLY A 23 -4.21 -6.05 -11.69
N LEU A 24 -4.63 -6.65 -12.81
CA LEU A 24 -6.00 -7.13 -13.00
C LEU A 24 -6.35 -8.27 -12.02
N GLN A 25 -5.42 -9.20 -11.80
CA GLN A 25 -5.59 -10.28 -10.84
C GLN A 25 -5.72 -9.76 -9.41
N LEU A 26 -4.88 -8.79 -9.03
CA LEU A 26 -4.93 -8.13 -7.72
C LEU A 26 -6.25 -7.37 -7.53
N LEU A 27 -6.64 -6.56 -8.52
CA LEU A 27 -7.90 -5.81 -8.50
C LEU A 27 -9.11 -6.75 -8.31
N THR A 28 -9.14 -7.84 -9.07
CA THR A 28 -10.23 -8.83 -9.03
C THR A 28 -10.28 -9.51 -7.68
N THR A 29 -9.13 -9.95 -7.18
CA THR A 29 -9.03 -10.64 -5.89
C THR A 29 -9.39 -9.73 -4.73
N ALA A 30 -8.90 -8.49 -4.73
CA ALA A 30 -9.20 -7.49 -3.70
C ALA A 30 -10.70 -7.23 -3.61
N ARG A 31 -11.39 -7.05 -4.75
CA ARG A 31 -12.84 -6.88 -4.79
C ARG A 31 -13.59 -8.10 -4.25
N ARG A 32 -13.19 -9.32 -4.64
CA ARG A 32 -13.78 -10.56 -4.12
C ARG A 32 -13.62 -10.72 -2.61
N ARG A 33 -12.56 -10.13 -2.04
CA ARG A 33 -12.29 -10.13 -0.59
C ARG A 33 -12.95 -8.96 0.14
N GLY A 34 -13.72 -8.12 -0.56
CA GLY A 34 -14.42 -6.97 0.01
C GLY A 34 -13.52 -5.75 0.27
N LEU A 35 -12.32 -5.68 -0.31
CA LEU A 35 -11.48 -4.48 -0.24
C LEU A 35 -11.97 -3.42 -1.23
N ARG A 36 -11.80 -2.15 -0.86
CA ARG A 36 -11.92 -1.03 -1.81
C ARG A 36 -10.72 -1.09 -2.75
N ALA A 37 -10.93 -1.31 -4.04
CA ALA A 37 -9.83 -1.48 -5.00
C ALA A 37 -9.99 -0.56 -6.22
N HIS A 38 -8.96 0.25 -6.48
CA HIS A 38 -8.99 1.33 -7.48
C HIS A 38 -7.71 1.35 -8.31
N THR A 39 -7.86 1.58 -9.62
CA THR A 39 -6.75 1.94 -10.51
C THR A 39 -6.72 3.45 -10.59
N ALA A 40 -5.58 4.06 -10.28
CA ALA A 40 -5.42 5.51 -10.38
C ALA A 40 -5.51 5.96 -11.84
N THR A 41 -6.13 7.11 -12.10
CA THR A 41 -6.15 7.71 -13.45
C THR A 41 -5.00 8.71 -13.66
N SER A 42 -4.27 9.03 -12.59
CA SER A 42 -3.15 9.96 -12.58
C SER A 42 -2.14 9.58 -11.49
N TRP A 43 -1.02 10.30 -11.42
CA TRP A 43 0.02 10.10 -10.40
C TRP A 43 -0.32 10.82 -9.09
N ARG A 44 -1.57 10.68 -8.64
CA ARG A 44 -2.11 11.28 -7.42
C ARG A 44 -3.14 10.36 -6.80
N VAL A 45 -3.33 10.47 -5.49
CA VAL A 45 -4.42 9.78 -4.81
C VAL A 45 -5.73 10.52 -5.12
N PRO A 46 -6.77 9.85 -5.63
CA PRO A 46 -8.09 10.44 -5.76
C PRO A 46 -8.61 10.94 -4.41
N ARG A 47 -9.27 12.10 -4.39
CA ARG A 47 -9.65 12.79 -3.14
C ARG A 47 -10.54 11.91 -2.25
N GLU A 48 -11.44 11.16 -2.86
CA GLU A 48 -12.35 10.18 -2.26
C GLU A 48 -11.66 8.95 -1.64
N LEU A 49 -10.36 8.75 -1.90
CA LEU A 49 -9.55 7.65 -1.39
C LEU A 49 -8.53 8.09 -0.33
N ARG A 50 -8.56 9.36 0.08
CA ARG A 50 -7.67 9.90 1.12
C ARG A 50 -7.95 9.28 2.49
N ALA A 51 -6.89 9.16 3.29
CA ALA A 51 -6.92 8.68 4.68
C ALA A 51 -7.62 7.32 4.88
N PRO A 52 -7.26 6.26 4.11
CA PRO A 52 -7.75 4.93 4.42
C PRO A 52 -7.17 4.44 5.75
N ARG A 53 -7.87 3.51 6.41
CA ARG A 53 -7.38 2.92 7.67
C ARG A 53 -6.13 2.05 7.44
N ALA A 54 -6.05 1.44 6.27
CA ALA A 54 -4.86 0.76 5.75
C ALA A 54 -4.89 0.80 4.22
N ALA A 55 -3.73 1.08 3.61
CA ALA A 55 -3.54 1.08 2.17
C ALA A 55 -2.51 0.04 1.74
N HIS A 56 -2.81 -0.62 0.63
CA HIS A 56 -1.89 -1.41 -0.16
C HIS A 56 -1.68 -0.71 -1.50
N LEU A 57 -0.44 -0.70 -1.97
CA LEU A 57 -0.05 -0.04 -3.20
C LEU A 57 0.58 -1.06 -4.16
N TYR A 58 0.12 -1.08 -5.40
CA TYR A 58 0.76 -1.81 -6.49
C TYR A 58 1.19 -0.82 -7.57
N GLY A 59 2.49 -0.73 -7.79
CA GLY A 59 3.09 0.16 -8.77
C GLY A 59 4.60 0.26 -8.60
N GLY A 60 5.24 0.96 -9.53
CA GLY A 60 6.67 1.24 -9.44
C GLY A 60 7.02 2.25 -8.34
N PRO A 61 8.31 2.37 -7.99
CA PRO A 61 8.78 3.26 -6.92
C PRO A 61 8.38 4.72 -7.14
N LEU A 62 8.44 5.21 -8.39
CA LEU A 62 8.08 6.59 -8.73
C LEU A 62 6.61 6.92 -8.42
N PHE A 63 5.70 5.96 -8.66
CA PHE A 63 4.29 6.15 -8.29
C PHE A 63 4.12 6.12 -6.76
N GLY A 64 4.85 5.23 -6.10
CA GLY A 64 4.93 5.14 -4.64
C GLY A 64 5.34 6.44 -3.97
N ASP A 65 6.38 7.10 -4.47
CA ASP A 65 6.83 8.39 -3.93
C ASP A 65 5.75 9.48 -4.04
N CYS A 66 4.97 9.47 -5.13
CA CYS A 66 3.91 10.46 -5.34
C CYS A 66 2.72 10.27 -4.38
N VAL A 67 2.34 9.04 -4.07
CA VAL A 67 1.10 8.74 -3.33
C VAL A 67 1.32 8.29 -1.89
N GLY A 68 2.54 7.85 -1.56
CA GLY A 68 2.89 7.23 -0.29
C GLY A 68 2.58 8.11 0.91
N ARG A 69 3.01 9.38 0.86
CA ARG A 69 2.77 10.35 1.92
C ARG A 69 1.28 10.58 2.21
N GLU A 70 0.45 10.62 1.18
CA GLU A 70 -0.98 10.91 1.30
C GLU A 70 -1.80 9.70 1.80
N LEU A 71 -1.28 8.49 1.57
CA LEU A 71 -1.87 7.23 2.00
C LEU A 71 -1.24 6.64 3.28
N ASP A 72 -0.27 7.34 3.86
CA ASP A 72 0.58 6.85 4.96
C ASP A 72 1.22 5.48 4.68
N VAL A 73 1.65 5.29 3.43
CA VAL A 73 2.44 4.12 2.99
C VAL A 73 3.87 4.57 2.78
N VAL A 74 4.81 3.79 3.30
CA VAL A 74 6.21 3.91 2.93
C VAL A 74 6.61 2.81 1.97
N LEU A 75 7.46 3.17 1.03
CA LEU A 75 8.17 2.19 0.25
C LEU A 75 9.07 1.41 1.18
N ARG A 76 8.94 0.09 1.14
CA ARG A 76 9.87 -0.78 1.82
C ARG A 76 11.20 -0.64 1.10
N ALA A 77 12.14 0.11 1.66
CA ALA A 77 13.50 0.12 1.17
C ALA A 77 14.02 -1.33 1.24
N ALA A 78 14.39 -1.89 0.10
CA ALA A 78 15.10 -3.17 0.01
C ALA A 78 16.62 -2.97 0.08
N GLY A 79 17.07 -1.85 0.65
CA GLY A 79 18.47 -1.47 0.80
C GLY A 79 18.97 -1.67 2.23
N PRO A 80 20.29 -1.60 2.45
CA PRO A 80 20.88 -1.73 3.78
C PRO A 80 20.38 -0.63 4.72
N ASP A 81 20.31 -0.95 6.02
CA ASP A 81 19.77 -0.03 7.04
C ASP A 81 20.50 1.33 7.08
N ALA A 82 21.78 1.36 6.69
CA ALA A 82 22.60 2.56 6.63
C ALA A 82 22.14 3.57 5.56
N GLU A 83 21.43 3.12 4.52
CA GLU A 83 20.94 3.95 3.42
C GLU A 83 19.49 4.41 3.61
N LEU A 84 18.83 4.00 4.70
CA LEU A 84 17.47 4.43 5.03
C LEU A 84 17.44 5.92 5.42
N ALA A 85 16.57 6.68 4.78
CA ALA A 85 16.26 8.04 5.18
C ALA A 85 15.73 8.07 6.63
N ALA A 86 16.06 9.12 7.38
CA ALA A 86 15.71 9.23 8.80
C ALA A 86 14.19 9.12 9.06
N GLY A 87 13.36 9.63 8.14
CA GLY A 87 11.90 9.56 8.24
C GLY A 87 11.34 8.13 8.09
N ASP A 88 12.06 7.24 7.40
CA ASP A 88 11.61 5.89 7.09
C ASP A 88 11.94 4.88 8.18
N ARG A 89 12.88 5.23 9.09
CA ARG A 89 13.33 4.37 10.19
C ARG A 89 12.18 3.89 11.08
N ARG A 90 11.15 4.71 11.28
CA ARG A 90 9.97 4.36 12.10
C ARG A 90 9.12 3.24 11.51
N PHE A 91 9.32 2.91 10.23
CA PHE A 91 8.55 1.89 9.52
C PHE A 91 9.34 0.59 9.30
N VAL A 92 10.60 0.55 9.72
CA VAL A 92 11.41 -0.67 9.67
C VAL A 92 10.75 -1.74 10.54
N ARG A 93 10.54 -2.91 9.94
CA ARG A 93 10.11 -4.11 10.67
C ARG A 93 11.20 -5.16 10.54
N HIS A 94 11.79 -5.53 11.67
CA HIS A 94 12.68 -6.69 11.71
C HIS A 94 11.87 -7.93 11.36
N LEU A 95 12.27 -8.61 10.29
CA LEU A 95 11.68 -9.90 9.97
C LEU A 95 12.11 -10.91 11.05
N PRO A 96 11.20 -11.77 11.52
CA PRO A 96 11.61 -12.89 12.37
C PRO A 96 12.67 -13.68 11.60
N GLN A 97 13.79 -14.01 12.26
CA GLN A 97 14.80 -14.86 11.65
C GLN A 97 14.15 -16.23 11.40
N THR A 98 14.00 -16.59 10.13
CA THR A 98 13.51 -17.92 9.76
C THR A 98 14.63 -18.89 10.10
N VAL A 99 14.50 -19.58 11.23
CA VAL A 99 15.37 -20.70 11.56
C VAL A 99 15.11 -21.77 10.50
N ARG A 100 16.14 -22.11 9.73
CA ARG A 100 16.07 -23.09 8.65
C ARG A 100 16.24 -24.49 9.19
#